data_AF-A0A8T5TTQ9-F1
#
_entry.id   AF-A0A8T5TTQ9-F1
#
_cell.length_a   1.000
_cell.length_b   1.000
_cell.length_c   1.000
_cell.angle_alpha   90.00
_cell.angle_beta   90.00
_cell.angle_gamma   90.00
#
_symmetry.space_group_name_H-M   'P 1'
#
loop_
_entity.id
_entity.type
_entity.pdbx_description
1 polymer ?
#
loop_
_entity_poly.entity_id
_entity_poly.type
_entity_poly.pdbx_seq_one_letter_code
_entity_poly.pdbx_strand_id
1 'polypeptide(L)'
;EQLIEMGILIGTDFYPGIKGIGQHKALELIRKFGSLDNIINNKVKVGKIEIHIERSIIEQIKEIFLYPDIKKDYPKIIWEKTKYEKVEELLIEQHNFSKQRVENAIERLKKQTSSKTQVSLDNFFKEK
;
A
#
# COMPACT_ATOMS: atom_id res chain seq x y z
N GLU A 1 11.52 6.78 9.62
CA GLU A 1 12.11 5.47 10.00
C GLU A 1 11.33 4.75 11.08
N GLN A 2 11.04 5.39 12.22
CA GLN A 2 10.31 4.77 13.35
C GLN A 2 8.98 4.09 12.98
N LEU A 3 8.23 4.62 12.00
CA LEU A 3 7.00 3.98 11.51
C LEU A 3 7.27 2.64 10.83
N ILE A 4 8.37 2.53 10.08
CA ILE A 4 8.79 1.27 9.43
C ILE A 4 9.21 0.27 10.50
N GLU A 5 9.98 0.71 11.49
CA GLU A 5 10.39 -0.12 12.63
C GLU A 5 9.19 -0.61 13.45
N MET A 6 8.16 0.22 13.60
CA MET A 6 6.88 -0.17 14.17
C MET A 6 6.19 -1.23 13.29
N GLY A 7 6.22 -1.06 11.96
CA GLY A 7 5.73 -2.05 11.00
C GLY A 7 6.45 -3.40 11.13
N ILE A 8 7.78 -3.40 11.29
CA ILE A 8 8.57 -4.63 11.49
C ILE A 8 8.15 -5.35 12.77
N LEU A 9 7.86 -4.62 13.86
CA LEU A 9 7.39 -5.20 15.11
C LEU A 9 5.99 -5.84 15.00
N ILE A 10 5.09 -5.19 14.24
CA ILE A 10 3.70 -5.65 14.06
C ILE A 10 3.64 -6.82 13.07
N GLY A 11 4.40 -6.72 11.99
CA GLY A 11 4.34 -7.61 10.83
C GLY A 11 4.13 -6.81 9.54
N THR A 12 4.86 -7.20 8.51
CA THR A 12 4.77 -6.70 7.12
C THR A 12 4.75 -7.90 6.16
N ASP A 13 4.54 -7.65 4.87
CA ASP A 13 4.65 -8.71 3.86
C ASP A 13 6.06 -9.30 3.74
N PHE A 14 7.08 -8.60 4.26
CA PHE A 14 8.49 -9.01 4.24
C PHE A 14 8.96 -9.67 5.55
N TYR A 15 8.20 -9.52 6.64
CA TYR A 15 8.53 -10.10 7.93
C TYR A 15 7.28 -10.34 8.77
N PRO A 16 7.07 -11.55 9.33
CA PRO A 16 5.83 -11.91 10.02
C PRO A 16 5.55 -11.10 11.30
N GLY A 17 6.53 -10.33 11.80
CA GLY A 17 6.41 -9.55 13.01
C GLY A 17 6.61 -10.37 14.28
N ILE A 18 6.44 -9.72 15.43
CA ILE A 18 6.60 -10.36 16.74
C ILE A 18 5.23 -10.71 17.32
N LYS A 19 5.01 -12.01 17.53
CA LYS A 19 3.76 -12.50 18.10
C LYS A 19 3.42 -11.81 19.42
N GLY A 20 2.22 -11.25 19.51
CA GLY A 20 1.73 -10.55 20.69
C GLY A 20 2.08 -9.06 20.75
N ILE A 21 2.75 -8.54 19.72
CA ILE A 21 2.93 -7.11 19.47
C ILE A 21 1.98 -6.68 18.35
N GLY A 22 1.04 -5.80 18.68
CA GLY A 22 0.18 -5.10 17.71
C GLY A 22 0.48 -3.61 17.72
N GLN A 23 -0.34 -2.83 17.02
CA GLN A 23 -0.11 -1.39 16.78
C GLN A 23 0.11 -0.57 18.05
N HIS A 24 -0.66 -0.82 19.12
CA HIS A 24 -0.53 -0.07 20.37
C HIS A 24 0.79 -0.35 21.10
N LYS A 25 1.17 -1.63 21.22
CA LYS A 25 2.41 -2.02 21.88
C LYS A 25 3.64 -1.61 21.08
N ALA A 26 3.58 -1.77 19.76
CA ALA A 26 4.66 -1.35 18.88
C ALA A 26 4.91 0.16 19.02
N LEU A 27 3.84 0.98 19.05
CA LEU A 27 3.95 2.41 19.28
C LEU A 27 4.55 2.74 20.65
N GLU A 28 4.11 2.08 21.72
CA GLU A 28 4.65 2.28 23.07
C GLU A 28 6.15 1.96 23.12
N LEU A 29 6.56 0.83 22.56
CA LEU A 29 7.96 0.39 22.53
C LEU A 29 8.83 1.37 21.74
N ILE A 30 8.40 1.77 20.54
CA ILE A 30 9.15 2.73 19.71
C ILE A 30 9.22 4.11 20.37
N ARG A 31 8.15 4.59 21.01
CA ARG A 31 8.18 5.85 21.77
C ARG A 31 9.12 5.79 22.98
N LYS A 32 9.22 4.63 23.65
CA LYS A 32 10.04 4.44 24.85
C LYS A 32 11.52 4.26 24.54
N PHE A 33 11.85 3.45 23.54
CA PHE A 33 13.22 3.06 23.24
C PHE A 33 13.81 3.80 22.02
N GLY A 34 12.99 4.51 21.25
CA GLY A 34 13.40 5.36 20.14
C GLY A 34 13.71 4.60 18.84
N SER A 35 14.25 3.39 18.92
CA SER A 35 14.56 2.57 17.75
C SER A 35 14.46 1.07 18.03
N LEU A 36 14.31 0.28 16.96
CA LEU A 36 14.32 -1.18 17.04
C LEU A 36 15.66 -1.74 17.54
N ASP A 37 16.78 -1.11 17.17
CA ASP A 37 18.11 -1.46 17.69
C ASP A 37 18.19 -1.30 19.21
N ASN A 38 17.63 -0.22 19.75
CA ASN A 38 17.59 -0.01 21.19
C ASN A 38 16.70 -1.04 21.89
N ILE A 39 15.57 -1.43 21.29
CA ILE A 39 14.70 -2.48 21.82
C ILE A 39 15.46 -3.82 21.92
N ILE A 40 16.24 -4.17 20.89
CA ILE A 40 17.03 -5.42 20.86
C ILE A 40 18.21 -5.35 21.84
N ASN A 41 18.96 -4.25 21.87
CA ASN A 41 20.10 -4.05 22.77
C ASN A 41 19.69 -4.13 24.25
N ASN A 42 18.51 -3.61 24.58
CA ASN A 42 17.95 -3.67 25.94
C ASN A 42 17.25 -5.00 26.26
N LYS A 43 17.28 -5.99 25.36
CA LYS A 43 16.67 -7.32 25.53
C LYS A 43 15.22 -7.26 25.99
N VAL A 44 14.45 -6.35 25.38
CA VAL A 44 13.07 -6.08 25.79
C VAL A 44 12.20 -7.31 25.56
N LYS A 45 11.35 -7.63 26.54
CA LYS A 45 10.43 -8.77 26.49
C LYS A 45 8.98 -8.32 26.44
N VAL A 46 8.18 -9.00 25.63
CA VAL A 46 6.72 -8.86 25.59
C VAL A 46 6.12 -10.18 26.05
N GLY A 47 5.56 -10.18 27.27
CA GLY A 47 5.14 -11.42 27.93
C GLY A 47 6.36 -12.29 28.25
N LYS A 48 6.39 -13.52 27.71
CA LYS A 48 7.52 -14.45 27.87
C LYS A 48 8.50 -14.45 26.69
N ILE A 49 8.24 -13.64 25.66
CA ILE A 49 9.00 -13.63 24.41
C ILE A 49 9.95 -12.43 24.43
N GLU A 50 11.24 -12.68 24.21
CA GLU A 50 12.23 -11.63 23.97
C GLU A 50 12.16 -11.17 22.51
N ILE A 51 12.17 -9.87 22.29
CA ILE A 51 12.21 -9.31 20.94
C ILE A 51 13.62 -9.56 20.39
N HIS A 52 13.71 -10.50 19.46
CA HIS A 52 14.94 -10.82 18.76
C HIS A 52 14.68 -10.83 17.26
N ILE A 53 15.36 -9.92 16.56
CA ILE A 53 15.33 -9.79 15.11
C ILE A 53 16.76 -9.56 14.67
N GLU A 54 17.21 -10.26 13.62
CA GLU A 54 18.55 -10.04 13.07
C GLU A 54 18.65 -8.64 12.47
N ARG A 55 19.76 -7.94 12.74
CA ARG A 55 19.98 -6.57 12.23
C ARG A 55 19.97 -6.52 10.71
N SER A 56 20.54 -7.54 10.06
CA SER A 56 20.53 -7.71 8.60
C SER A 56 19.11 -7.68 8.02
N ILE A 57 18.14 -8.28 8.71
CA ILE A 57 16.73 -8.30 8.28
C ILE A 57 16.11 -6.92 8.46
N ILE A 58 16.39 -6.25 9.58
CA ILE A 58 15.89 -4.89 9.85
C ILE A 58 16.38 -3.93 8.77
N GLU A 59 17.67 -3.97 8.46
CA GLU A 59 18.30 -3.13 7.45
C GLU A 59 17.69 -3.36 6.06
N GLN A 60 17.56 -4.63 5.63
CA GLN A 60 16.95 -4.98 4.35
C GLN A 60 15.50 -4.46 4.23
N ILE A 61 14.70 -4.62 5.29
CA ILE A 61 13.31 -4.15 5.26
C ILE A 61 13.27 -2.61 5.25
N LYS A 62 14.11 -1.96 6.06
CA LYS A 62 14.21 -0.49 6.05
C LYS A 62 14.61 0.03 4.67
N GLU A 63 15.54 -0.63 3.99
CA GLU A 63 15.96 -0.27 2.63
C GLU A 63 14.80 -0.36 1.63
N ILE A 64 14.03 -1.46 1.64
CA ILE A 64 12.86 -1.62 0.76
C ILE A 64 11.85 -0.47 0.95
N PHE A 65 11.58 -0.08 2.21
CA PHE A 65 10.58 0.96 2.49
C PHE A 65 11.09 2.39 2.32
N LEU A 66 12.37 2.66 2.60
CA LEU A 66 12.96 4.00 2.47
C LEU A 66 13.42 4.30 1.04
N TYR A 67 13.93 3.27 0.36
CA TYR A 67 14.52 3.36 -0.97
C TYR A 67 13.91 2.29 -1.89
N PRO A 68 12.58 2.30 -2.09
CA PRO A 68 11.96 1.36 -3.00
C PRO A 68 12.51 1.56 -4.42
N ASP A 69 12.75 0.46 -5.13
CA ASP A 69 13.13 0.49 -6.53
C ASP A 69 11.93 0.97 -7.38
N ILE A 70 11.89 2.27 -7.62
CA ILE A 70 10.85 2.93 -8.40
C ILE A 70 11.37 3.32 -9.77
N LYS A 71 10.64 2.90 -10.82
CA LYS A 71 10.83 3.45 -12.16
C LYS A 71 10.29 4.87 -12.18
N LYS A 72 11.19 5.86 -12.15
CA LYS A 72 10.83 7.29 -12.24
C LYS A 72 10.48 7.72 -13.66
N ASP A 73 11.01 7.02 -14.64
CA ASP A 73 10.66 7.21 -16.04
C ASP A 73 9.44 6.34 -16.37
N TYR A 74 8.26 6.93 -16.19
CA TYR A 74 6.98 6.33 -16.57
C TYR A 74 6.22 7.28 -17.50
N PRO A 75 5.47 6.74 -18.48
CA PRO A 75 4.71 7.57 -19.40
C PRO A 75 3.68 8.40 -18.64
N LYS A 76 3.45 9.63 -19.10
CA LYS A 76 2.40 10.49 -18.57
C LYS A 76 1.06 9.76 -18.66
N ILE A 77 0.31 9.74 -17.57
CA ILE A 77 -1.03 9.13 -17.54
C ILE A 77 -1.96 10.00 -18.39
N ILE A 78 -2.41 9.44 -19.52
CA ILE A 78 -3.36 10.07 -20.43
C ILE A 78 -4.60 9.17 -20.48
N TRP A 79 -5.75 9.75 -20.15
CA TRP A 79 -7.03 9.06 -20.24
C TRP A 79 -7.59 9.21 -21.65
N GLU A 80 -7.48 8.17 -22.46
CA GLU A 80 -8.05 8.12 -23.81
C GLU A 80 -9.51 7.67 -23.79
N LYS A 81 -10.22 7.87 -24.92
CA LYS A 81 -11.57 7.33 -25.08
C LYS A 81 -11.53 5.81 -25.09
N THR A 82 -12.40 5.18 -24.29
CA THR A 82 -12.56 3.73 -24.26
C THR A 82 -13.11 3.21 -25.59
N LYS A 83 -12.50 2.14 -26.12
CA LYS A 83 -12.98 1.40 -27.30
C LYS A 83 -13.95 0.31 -26.86
N TYR A 84 -15.23 0.63 -26.75
CA TYR A 84 -16.24 -0.25 -26.15
C TYR A 84 -16.38 -1.58 -26.90
N GLU A 85 -16.26 -1.56 -28.21
CA GLU A 85 -16.36 -2.76 -29.06
C GLU A 85 -15.24 -3.77 -28.72
N LYS A 86 -14.03 -3.26 -28.43
CA LYS A 86 -12.91 -4.10 -28.00
C LYS A 86 -13.06 -4.64 -26.59
N VAL A 87 -13.76 -3.93 -25.71
CA VAL A 87 -14.10 -4.41 -24.37
C VAL A 87 -15.13 -5.53 -24.44
N GLU A 88 -16.13 -5.39 -25.31
CA GLU A 88 -17.15 -6.42 -25.55
C GLU A 88 -16.52 -7.69 -26.16
N GLU A 89 -15.70 -7.55 -27.20
CA GLU A 89 -14.95 -8.66 -27.82
C GLU A 89 -14.12 -9.43 -26.78
N LEU A 90 -13.32 -8.70 -25.98
CA LEU A 90 -12.46 -9.31 -24.95
C LEU A 90 -13.30 -10.03 -23.89
N LEU A 91 -14.31 -9.38 -23.32
CA LEU A 91 -15.03 -9.93 -22.18
C LEU A 91 -16.03 -11.02 -22.59
N ILE A 92 -16.77 -10.81 -23.67
CA ILE A 92 -17.85 -11.71 -24.11
C ILE A 92 -17.26 -12.85 -24.93
N GLU A 93 -16.50 -12.55 -25.98
CA GLU A 93 -16.04 -13.57 -26.93
C GLU A 93 -14.85 -14.36 -26.38
N GLN A 94 -13.87 -13.70 -25.77
CA GLN A 94 -12.64 -14.37 -25.29
C GLN A 94 -12.80 -14.92 -23.87
N HIS A 95 -13.55 -14.23 -23.01
CA HIS A 95 -13.69 -14.59 -21.60
C HIS A 95 -15.09 -15.07 -21.19
N ASN A 96 -16.04 -15.21 -22.13
CA ASN A 96 -17.38 -15.77 -21.91
C ASN A 96 -18.19 -15.07 -20.79
N PHE A 97 -17.99 -13.77 -20.59
CA PHE A 97 -18.83 -13.00 -19.69
C PHE A 97 -20.26 -12.84 -20.24
N SER A 98 -21.22 -12.70 -19.34
CA SER A 98 -22.61 -12.42 -19.72
C SER A 98 -22.71 -11.10 -20.49
N LYS A 99 -23.11 -11.18 -21.76
CA LYS A 99 -23.33 -10.04 -22.65
C LYS A 99 -24.16 -8.93 -21.99
N GLN A 100 -25.30 -9.28 -21.43
CA GLN A 100 -26.19 -8.33 -20.75
C GLN A 100 -25.49 -7.59 -19.59
N ARG A 101 -24.62 -8.27 -18.82
CA ARG A 101 -23.88 -7.63 -17.73
C ARG A 101 -22.82 -6.65 -18.25
N VAL A 102 -22.13 -7.03 -19.32
CA VAL A 102 -21.10 -6.21 -19.95
C VAL A 102 -21.72 -4.95 -20.57
N GLU A 103 -22.80 -5.09 -21.33
CA GLU A 103 -23.53 -3.97 -21.94
C GLU A 103 -24.01 -2.96 -20.88
N ASN A 104 -24.65 -3.45 -19.81
CA ASN A 104 -25.12 -2.60 -18.71
C ASN A 104 -23.97 -1.85 -18.02
N ALA A 105 -22.80 -2.48 -17.86
CA ALA A 105 -21.62 -1.84 -17.29
C ALA A 105 -21.06 -0.76 -18.22
N ILE A 106 -21.00 -1.04 -19.52
CA ILE A 106 -20.57 -0.10 -20.56
C ILE A 106 -21.48 1.14 -20.61
N GLU A 107 -22.79 0.96 -20.53
CA GLU A 107 -23.73 2.10 -20.48
C GLU A 107 -23.50 3.00 -19.27
N ARG A 108 -23.25 2.40 -18.10
CA ARG A 108 -22.92 3.16 -16.89
C ARG A 108 -21.61 3.93 -17.05
N LEU A 109 -20.61 3.32 -17.67
CA LEU A 109 -19.32 3.96 -17.94
C LEU A 109 -19.48 5.16 -18.87
N LYS A 110 -20.22 5.00 -19.99
CA LYS A 110 -20.55 6.07 -20.94
C LYS A 110 -21.18 7.28 -20.24
N LYS A 111 -22.13 7.05 -19.33
CA LYS A 111 -22.78 8.11 -18.54
C LYS A 111 -21.79 8.86 -17.65
N GLN A 112 -20.92 8.15 -16.95
CA GLN A 112 -19.91 8.76 -16.07
C GLN A 112 -18.87 9.57 -16.85
N THR A 113 -18.40 9.09 -17.99
CA THR A 113 -17.44 9.82 -18.84
C THR A 113 -18.04 11.13 -19.39
N SER A 114 -19.36 11.19 -19.58
CA SER A 114 -20.06 12.40 -20.03
C SER A 114 -20.28 13.44 -18.94
N SER A 115 -20.18 13.05 -17.67
CA SER A 115 -20.33 13.96 -16.53
C SER A 115 -19.05 14.78 -16.33
N LYS A 116 -19.17 16.11 -16.20
CA LYS A 116 -18.01 16.98 -15.96
C LYS A 116 -17.39 16.63 -14.60
N THR A 117 -16.11 16.28 -14.59
CA THR A 117 -15.34 16.06 -13.37
C THR A 117 -15.19 17.38 -12.62
N GLN A 118 -15.89 17.53 -11.50
CA GLN A 118 -15.68 18.66 -10.59
C GLN A 118 -14.31 18.52 -9.93
N VAL A 119 -13.50 19.58 -10.01
CA VAL A 119 -12.19 19.63 -9.37
C VAL A 119 -12.37 20.07 -7.92
N SER A 120 -11.76 19.38 -6.95
CA SER A 120 -11.81 19.76 -5.52
C SER A 120 -11.04 21.05 -5.25
N LEU A 121 -11.45 21.80 -4.22
CA LEU A 121 -10.76 23.03 -3.79
C LEU A 121 -9.32 22.76 -3.34
N ASP A 122 -9.02 21.55 -2.87
CA ASP A 122 -7.69 21.12 -2.45
C ASP A 122 -6.66 21.17 -3.59
N ASN A 123 -7.12 21.07 -4.85
CA ASN A 123 -6.23 21.23 -6.01
C ASN A 123 -5.81 22.69 -6.24
N PHE A 124 -6.49 23.66 -5.63
CA PHE A 124 -6.19 25.09 -5.76
C PHE A 124 -5.34 25.60 -4.60
N PHE A 125 -5.51 25.06 -3.40
CA PHE A 125 -4.78 25.46 -2.21
C PHE A 125 -3.83 24.34 -1.78
N LYS A 126 -2.53 24.52 -2.02
CA LYS A 126 -1.52 23.69 -1.34
C LYS A 126 -1.51 24.07 0.14
N GLU A 127 -1.79 23.11 1.02
CA GLU A 127 -1.50 23.28 2.44
C GLU A 127 -0.02 23.62 2.61
N LYS A 128 0.26 24.65 3.43
CA LYS A 128 1.60 25.15 3.73
C LYS A 128 2.38 24.17 4.59
#